data_AF-A0A5J5BTV1-F1
#
_entry.id   AF-A0A5J5BTV1-F1
#
_cell.length_a   1.000
_cell.length_b   1.000
_cell.length_c   1.000
_cell.angle_alpha   90.00
_cell.angle_beta   90.00
_cell.angle_gamma   90.00
#
_symmetry.space_group_name_H-M   'P 1'
#
loop_
_entity.id
_entity.type
_entity.pdbx_description
1 polymer ?
#
loop_
_entity_poly.entity_id
_entity_poly.type
_entity_poly.pdbx_seq_one_letter_code
_entity_poly.pdbx_strand_id
1 'polypeptide(L)'
;MAKEDILGDNQIEDVRWLCSLSESELDMLISLKMMIIRRANIIGHDALAKKFDLKMLRALGFILMEYLKGQVEDLADIPGLAESSALLDGCNFLKRNLDNFFDTMNIEELRAYVGADNKKRIAELFCEDTTPKQKKRTDFGRSL
;
A
#
# COMPACT_ATOMS: atom_id res chain seq x y z
N MET A 1 -1.69 -3.11 27.08
CA MET A 1 -2.10 -3.59 25.75
C MET A 1 -1.14 -4.69 25.35
N ALA A 2 -1.65 -5.91 25.15
CA ALA A 2 -0.83 -6.97 24.57
C ALA A 2 -0.40 -6.49 23.19
N LYS A 3 0.91 -6.55 22.88
CA LYS A 3 1.41 -6.27 21.53
C LYS A 3 0.74 -7.26 20.60
N GLU A 4 -0.23 -6.81 19.83
CA GLU A 4 -0.82 -7.62 18.76
C GLU A 4 0.32 -8.09 17.86
N ASP A 5 0.36 -9.39 17.62
CA ASP A 5 1.31 -9.98 16.71
C ASP A 5 0.95 -9.47 15.31
N ILE A 6 1.90 -8.78 14.67
CA ILE A 6 1.69 -8.20 13.35
C ILE A 6 1.53 -9.28 12.28
N LEU A 7 2.08 -10.48 12.53
CA LEU A 7 1.88 -11.60 11.65
C LEU A 7 0.51 -12.26 11.87
N GLY A 8 0.09 -12.46 13.13
CA GLY A 8 -1.03 -13.37 13.39
C GLY A 8 -0.77 -14.72 12.71
N ASP A 9 -1.73 -15.20 11.90
CA ASP A 9 -1.58 -16.46 11.13
C ASP A 9 -0.94 -16.25 9.73
N ASN A 10 -0.48 -15.03 9.41
CA ASN A 10 0.04 -14.68 8.09
C ASN A 10 1.54 -15.00 7.95
N GLN A 11 1.98 -15.22 6.71
CA GLN A 11 3.42 -15.32 6.42
C GLN A 11 4.04 -13.92 6.38
N ILE A 12 5.35 -13.82 6.69
CA ILE A 12 6.04 -12.52 6.67
C ILE A 12 5.99 -11.87 5.28
N GLU A 13 6.00 -12.67 4.21
CA GLU A 13 5.89 -12.22 2.82
C GLU A 13 4.53 -11.58 2.51
N ASP A 14 3.47 -12.03 3.18
CA ASP A 14 2.12 -11.45 3.05
C ASP A 14 2.05 -10.10 3.77
N VAL A 15 2.69 -9.98 4.93
CA VAL A 15 2.78 -8.73 5.69
C VAL A 15 3.65 -7.71 4.98
N ARG A 16 4.80 -8.13 4.42
CA ARG A 16 5.67 -7.28 3.59
C ARG A 16 4.91 -6.73 2.39
N TRP A 17 4.18 -7.60 1.68
CA TRP A 17 3.33 -7.18 0.58
C TRP A 17 2.28 -6.16 1.02
N LEU A 18 1.56 -6.43 2.12
CA LEU A 18 0.56 -5.52 2.64
C LEU A 18 1.16 -4.13 2.97
N CYS A 19 2.39 -4.08 3.49
CA CYS A 19 3.09 -2.84 3.81
C CYS A 19 3.56 -2.05 2.57
N SER A 20 3.74 -2.72 1.44
CA SER A 20 4.14 -2.08 0.18
C SER A 20 3.01 -1.33 -0.53
N LEU A 21 1.77 -1.64 -0.17
CA LEU A 21 0.61 -1.05 -0.81
C LEU A 21 0.52 0.45 -0.52
N SER A 22 0.19 1.22 -1.55
CA SER A 22 -0.19 2.62 -1.45
C SER A 22 -1.54 2.78 -0.74
N GLU A 23 -1.87 4.02 -0.36
CA GLU A 23 -3.11 4.33 0.35
C GLU A 23 -4.36 3.93 -0.44
N SER A 24 -4.40 4.17 -1.76
CA SER A 24 -5.52 3.80 -2.62
C SER A 24 -5.66 2.29 -2.79
N GLU A 25 -4.54 1.56 -2.86
CA GLU A 25 -4.54 0.09 -2.90
C GLU A 25 -5.05 -0.52 -1.58
N LEU A 26 -4.64 0.06 -0.44
CA LEU A 26 -5.15 -0.34 0.87
C LEU A 26 -6.65 -0.04 1.01
N ASP A 27 -7.11 1.14 0.58
CA ASP A 27 -8.53 1.51 0.60
C ASP A 27 -9.38 0.55 -0.24
N MET A 28 -8.88 0.13 -1.39
CA MET A 28 -9.50 -0.89 -2.24
C MET A 28 -9.65 -2.23 -1.50
N LEU A 29 -8.61 -2.73 -0.83
CA LEU A 29 -8.68 -3.97 -0.05
C LEU A 29 -9.65 -3.87 1.13
N ILE A 30 -9.63 -2.74 1.84
CA ILE A 30 -10.54 -2.48 2.97
C ILE A 30 -11.98 -2.49 2.46
N SER A 31 -12.24 -1.83 1.33
CA SER A 31 -13.55 -1.78 0.68
C SER A 31 -14.04 -3.18 0.27
N LEU A 32 -13.18 -3.99 -0.37
CA LEU A 32 -13.49 -5.37 -0.72
C LEU A 32 -13.85 -6.21 0.51
N LYS A 33 -13.02 -6.14 1.57
CA LYS A 33 -13.27 -6.86 2.83
C LYS A 33 -14.60 -6.43 3.46
N MET A 34 -14.87 -5.12 3.51
CA MET A 34 -16.11 -4.58 4.06
C MET A 34 -17.35 -5.03 3.30
N MET A 35 -17.29 -5.09 1.96
CA MET A 35 -18.40 -5.57 1.14
C MET A 35 -18.74 -7.03 1.45
N ILE A 36 -17.72 -7.88 1.61
CA ILE A 36 -17.89 -9.30 1.93
C ILE A 36 -18.44 -9.49 3.33
N ILE A 37 -17.91 -8.77 4.34
CA ILE A 37 -18.43 -8.79 5.71
C ILE A 37 -19.91 -8.37 5.72
N ARG A 38 -20.25 -7.25 5.08
CA ARG A 38 -21.63 -6.78 4.98
C ARG A 38 -22.53 -7.84 4.36
N ARG A 39 -22.10 -8.48 3.27
CA ARG A 39 -22.88 -9.53 2.61
C ARG A 39 -23.06 -10.75 3.51
N ALA A 40 -22.01 -11.22 4.18
CA ALA A 40 -22.05 -12.35 5.09
C ALA A 40 -23.03 -12.11 6.25
N ASN A 41 -23.02 -10.89 6.80
CA ASN A 41 -23.93 -10.48 7.87
C ASN A 41 -25.39 -10.46 7.41
N ILE A 42 -25.66 -9.91 6.21
CA ILE A 42 -27.02 -9.83 5.65
C ILE A 42 -27.63 -11.23 5.47
N ILE A 43 -26.83 -12.24 5.10
CA ILE A 43 -27.30 -13.61 4.91
C ILE A 43 -27.23 -14.46 6.20
N GLY A 44 -26.84 -13.88 7.34
CA GLY A 44 -26.74 -14.60 8.62
C GLY A 44 -25.58 -15.61 8.70
N HIS A 45 -24.53 -15.44 7.88
CA HIS A 45 -23.40 -16.36 7.79
C HIS A 45 -22.05 -15.67 8.07
N ASP A 46 -21.93 -14.97 9.19
CA ASP A 46 -20.74 -14.19 9.60
C ASP A 46 -19.43 -15.01 9.59
N ALA A 47 -19.54 -16.32 9.84
CA ALA A 47 -18.40 -17.24 9.79
C ALA A 47 -17.74 -17.32 8.41
N LEU A 48 -18.46 -17.01 7.32
CA LEU A 48 -17.89 -16.95 5.97
C LEU A 48 -16.88 -15.81 5.84
N ALA A 49 -17.11 -14.66 6.49
CA ALA A 49 -16.17 -13.55 6.47
C ALA A 49 -14.87 -13.85 7.23
N LYS A 50 -14.91 -14.77 8.21
CA LYS A 50 -13.71 -15.22 8.94
C LYS A 50 -12.73 -15.99 8.06
N LYS A 51 -13.20 -16.58 6.94
CA LYS A 51 -12.34 -17.25 5.96
C LYS A 51 -11.62 -16.27 5.02
N PHE A 52 -11.94 -14.99 5.11
CA PHE A 52 -11.38 -13.94 4.27
C PHE A 52 -10.11 -13.37 4.91
N ASP A 53 -9.05 -14.18 4.87
CA ASP A 53 -7.73 -13.86 5.39
C ASP A 53 -6.88 -13.02 4.40
N LEU A 54 -5.68 -12.63 4.83
CA LEU A 54 -4.79 -11.80 4.02
C LEU A 54 -4.38 -12.49 2.71
N LYS A 55 -4.22 -13.82 2.73
CA LYS A 55 -3.87 -14.61 1.55
C LYS A 55 -4.98 -14.56 0.51
N MET A 56 -6.22 -14.70 0.94
CA MET A 56 -7.39 -14.58 0.06
C MET A 56 -7.54 -13.16 -0.48
N LEU A 57 -7.33 -12.14 0.35
CA LEU A 57 -7.30 -10.73 -0.06
C LEU A 57 -6.25 -10.47 -1.14
N ARG A 58 -5.02 -10.96 -0.93
CA ARG A 58 -3.92 -10.85 -1.89
C ARG A 58 -4.25 -11.51 -3.22
N ALA A 59 -4.76 -12.75 -3.18
CA ALA A 59 -5.13 -13.48 -4.38
C ALA A 59 -6.23 -12.77 -5.17
N LEU A 60 -7.26 -12.27 -4.50
CA LEU A 60 -8.36 -11.55 -5.15
C LEU A 60 -7.93 -10.20 -5.71
N GLY A 61 -7.10 -9.46 -4.99
CA GLY A 61 -6.50 -8.21 -5.49
C GLY A 61 -5.71 -8.46 -6.77
N PHE A 62 -4.86 -9.49 -6.78
CA PHE A 62 -4.10 -9.90 -7.97
C PHE A 62 -5.01 -10.26 -9.15
N ILE A 63 -5.98 -11.17 -8.94
CA ILE A 63 -6.90 -11.60 -10.00
C ILE A 63 -7.71 -10.44 -10.57
N LEU A 64 -8.21 -9.55 -9.70
CA LEU A 64 -8.99 -8.40 -10.12
C LEU A 64 -8.16 -7.41 -10.96
N MET A 65 -6.92 -7.15 -10.55
CA MET A 65 -6.04 -6.24 -11.28
C MET A 65 -5.55 -6.84 -12.59
N GLU A 66 -5.27 -8.15 -12.66
CA GLU A 66 -4.95 -8.84 -13.92
C GLU A 66 -6.14 -8.80 -14.89
N TYR A 67 -7.35 -9.01 -14.38
CA TYR A 67 -8.57 -8.88 -15.18
C TYR A 67 -8.73 -7.45 -15.72
N LEU A 68 -8.59 -6.44 -14.86
CA LEU A 68 -8.67 -5.03 -15.27
C LEU A 68 -7.59 -4.67 -16.29
N LYS A 69 -6.38 -5.22 -16.14
CA LYS A 69 -5.28 -5.05 -17.10
C LYS A 69 -5.64 -5.62 -18.47
N GLY A 70 -6.15 -6.85 -18.54
CA GLY A 70 -6.61 -7.43 -19.81
C GLY A 70 -7.70 -6.60 -20.49
N GLN A 71 -8.67 -6.09 -19.72
CA GLN A 71 -9.72 -5.21 -20.24
C GLN A 71 -9.18 -3.88 -20.79
N VAL A 72 -8.13 -3.34 -20.16
CA VAL A 72 -7.47 -2.10 -20.59
C VAL A 72 -6.65 -2.32 -21.86
N GLU A 73 -5.94 -3.45 -21.95
CA GLU A 73 -5.17 -3.84 -23.14
C GLU A 73 -6.09 -4.07 -24.35
N ASP A 74 -7.23 -4.73 -24.15
CA ASP A 74 -8.24 -4.97 -25.21
C ASP A 74 -8.86 -3.68 -25.76
N LEU A 75 -8.79 -2.59 -25.01
CA LEU A 75 -9.38 -1.29 -25.34
C LEU A 75 -8.32 -0.23 -25.66
N ALA A 76 -7.03 -0.60 -25.72
CA ALA A 76 -5.90 0.33 -25.80
C ALA A 76 -5.88 1.20 -27.07
N ASP A 77 -6.62 0.81 -28.11
CA ASP A 77 -6.83 1.60 -29.33
C ASP A 77 -7.63 2.89 -29.08
N ILE A 78 -8.28 3.03 -27.91
CA ILE A 78 -9.04 4.22 -27.53
C ILE A 78 -8.08 5.29 -26.94
N PRO A 79 -8.04 6.50 -27.51
CA PRO A 79 -7.21 7.59 -26.97
C PRO A 79 -7.59 7.91 -25.51
N GLY A 80 -6.58 7.97 -24.64
CA GLY A 80 -6.74 8.21 -23.19
C GLY A 80 -6.58 6.96 -22.32
N LEU A 81 -6.58 5.77 -22.90
CA LEU A 81 -6.45 4.53 -22.14
C LEU A 81 -5.00 4.05 -21.93
N ALA A 82 -4.06 4.52 -22.75
CA ALA A 82 -2.63 4.24 -22.58
C ALA A 82 -2.09 4.67 -21.20
N GLU A 83 -2.59 5.79 -20.66
CA GLU A 83 -2.24 6.26 -19.31
C GLU A 83 -2.78 5.34 -18.20
N SER A 84 -3.92 4.68 -18.45
CA SER A 84 -4.50 3.70 -17.52
C SER A 84 -3.67 2.42 -17.46
N SER A 85 -3.09 1.97 -18.58
CA SER A 85 -2.19 0.82 -18.61
C SER A 85 -0.95 1.06 -17.74
N ALA A 86 -0.32 2.24 -17.86
CA ALA A 86 0.86 2.59 -17.08
C ALA A 86 0.54 2.68 -15.57
N LEU A 87 -0.64 3.16 -15.19
CA LEU A 87 -1.10 3.17 -13.80
C LEU A 87 -1.29 1.75 -13.24
N LEU A 88 -1.80 0.82 -14.05
CA LEU A 88 -1.94 -0.59 -13.64
C LEU A 88 -0.59 -1.28 -13.49
N ASP A 89 0.38 -0.99 -14.37
CA ASP A 89 1.74 -1.54 -14.25
C ASP A 89 2.49 -1.05 -12.99
N GLY A 90 2.16 0.15 -12.52
CA GLY A 90 2.69 0.69 -11.26
C GLY A 90 2.07 0.07 -10.00
N CYS A 91 1.02 -0.73 -10.14
CA CYS A 91 0.26 -1.26 -9.03
C CYS A 91 0.98 -2.42 -8.32
N ASN A 92 1.13 -2.32 -7.00
CA ASN A 92 1.74 -3.33 -6.15
C ASN A 92 0.89 -4.62 -6.04
N PHE A 93 -0.37 -4.60 -6.49
CA PHE A 93 -1.15 -5.83 -6.67
C PHE A 93 -0.52 -6.76 -7.71
N LEU A 94 0.02 -6.22 -8.80
CA LEU A 94 0.56 -6.98 -9.93
C LEU A 94 2.05 -7.32 -9.78
N LYS A 95 2.74 -6.68 -8.83
CA LYS A 95 4.15 -6.96 -8.55
C LYS A 95 4.31 -8.38 -7.98
N ARG A 96 4.88 -9.28 -8.78
CA ARG A 96 5.27 -10.63 -8.33
C ARG A 96 6.39 -10.61 -7.31
N ASN A 97 7.33 -9.68 -7.46
CA ASN A 97 8.44 -9.46 -6.54
C ASN A 97 8.28 -8.08 -5.92
N LEU A 98 8.48 -8.01 -4.62
CA LEU A 98 8.41 -6.75 -3.90
C LEU A 98 9.65 -5.91 -4.20
N ASP A 99 9.52 -4.60 -4.11
CA ASP A 99 10.69 -3.72 -4.16
C ASP A 99 11.66 -4.12 -3.03
N ASN A 100 12.97 -4.09 -3.31
CA ASN A 100 14.03 -4.57 -2.41
C ASN A 100 13.91 -4.02 -0.97
N PHE A 101 13.31 -2.83 -0.81
CA PHE A 101 13.07 -2.20 0.49
C PHE A 101 12.23 -3.09 1.42
N PHE A 102 11.02 -3.48 1.00
CA PHE A 102 10.15 -4.29 1.85
C PHE A 102 10.54 -5.76 1.89
N ASP A 103 11.15 -6.28 0.81
CA ASP A 103 11.56 -7.69 0.73
C ASP A 103 12.61 -8.07 1.77
N THR A 104 13.48 -7.11 2.14
CA THR A 104 14.53 -7.33 3.15
C THR A 104 14.05 -7.10 4.60
N MET A 105 12.88 -6.49 4.78
CA MET A 105 12.43 -5.97 6.08
C MET A 105 12.05 -7.10 7.05
N ASN A 106 12.61 -7.12 8.25
CA ASN A 106 12.27 -8.11 9.29
C ASN A 106 10.99 -7.73 10.07
N ILE A 107 10.57 -8.58 11.00
CA ILE A 107 9.30 -8.41 11.74
C ILE A 107 9.31 -7.15 12.62
N GLU A 108 10.43 -6.86 13.27
CA GLU A 108 10.61 -5.68 14.12
C GLU A 108 10.56 -4.39 13.30
N GLU A 109 11.20 -4.39 12.14
CA GLU A 109 11.19 -3.29 11.18
C GLU A 109 9.79 -3.08 10.59
N LEU A 110 9.10 -4.15 10.19
CA LEU A 110 7.70 -4.09 9.76
C LEU A 110 6.80 -3.57 10.87
N ARG A 111 7.07 -3.91 12.13
CA ARG A 111 6.33 -3.37 13.28
C ARG A 111 6.56 -1.89 13.49
N ALA A 112 7.81 -1.44 13.38
CA ALA A 112 8.14 -0.02 13.38
C ALA A 112 7.54 0.70 12.16
N TYR A 113 7.37 -0.01 11.04
CA TYR A 113 6.66 0.49 9.88
C TYR A 113 5.17 0.66 10.18
N VAL A 114 4.42 -0.39 10.51
CA VAL A 114 2.98 -0.29 10.78
C VAL A 114 2.63 0.68 11.94
N GLY A 115 3.49 0.75 12.96
CA GLY A 115 3.24 1.56 14.17
C GLY A 115 3.57 3.05 14.06
N ALA A 116 4.16 3.54 12.97
CA ALA A 116 4.47 4.97 12.83
C ALA A 116 3.39 5.70 12.04
N ASP A 117 3.12 6.96 12.40
CA ASP A 117 2.08 7.77 11.81
C ASP A 117 2.33 8.01 10.30
N ASN A 118 1.52 7.38 9.45
CA ASN A 118 1.69 7.29 7.99
C ASN A 118 1.83 8.66 7.30
N LYS A 119 1.25 9.73 7.88
CA LYS A 119 1.30 11.10 7.33
C LYS A 119 2.70 11.70 7.25
N LYS A 120 3.60 11.35 8.19
CA LYS A 120 4.97 11.89 8.19
C LYS A 120 5.83 11.26 7.09
N ARG A 121 5.48 10.04 6.65
CA ARG A 121 6.30 9.21 5.76
C ARG A 121 6.09 9.39 4.28
N ILE A 122 4.86 9.64 3.82
CA ILE A 122 4.64 10.02 2.41
C ILE A 122 5.44 11.30 2.11
N ALA A 123 5.53 12.20 3.07
CA ALA A 123 6.35 13.41 2.96
C ALA A 123 7.88 13.12 2.95
N GLU A 124 8.37 12.06 3.57
CA GLU A 124 9.79 11.71 3.61
C GLU A 124 10.22 10.83 2.41
N LEU A 125 9.35 9.93 1.93
CA LEU A 125 9.62 9.02 0.80
C LEU A 125 9.53 9.70 -0.58
N PHE A 126 8.70 10.75 -0.71
CA PHE A 126 8.54 11.51 -1.96
C PHE A 126 9.31 12.84 -1.96
N CYS A 127 10.14 13.10 -0.95
CA CYS A 127 10.85 14.36 -0.81
C CYS A 127 12.34 14.12 -0.50
N GLU A 128 13.06 13.50 -1.42
CA GLU A 128 14.50 13.71 -1.53
C GLU A 128 14.80 14.42 -2.86
N ASP A 129 14.87 15.76 -2.79
CA ASP A 129 15.99 16.55 -3.31
C ASP A 129 15.67 18.06 -3.27
N THR A 130 15.90 18.70 -2.12
CA THR A 130 16.41 20.07 -2.14
C THR A 130 17.56 20.20 -1.15
N THR A 131 18.76 20.20 -1.71
CA THR A 131 20.05 20.50 -1.10
C THR A 131 20.00 21.64 -0.06
N PRO A 132 20.70 21.53 1.09
CA PRO A 132 20.78 22.63 2.05
C PRO A 132 21.76 23.69 1.53
N LYS A 133 21.24 24.72 0.84
CA LYS A 133 22.03 25.93 0.57
C LYS A 133 22.21 26.72 1.86
N GLN A 134 23.40 26.60 2.45
CA GLN A 134 23.95 27.56 3.38
C GLN A 134 23.72 28.99 2.86
N LYS A 135 23.15 29.86 3.69
CA LYS A 135 23.22 31.31 3.48
C LYS A 135 23.43 32.05 4.80
N LYS A 136 24.70 32.35 5.02
CA LYS A 136 25.30 33.51 5.71
C LYS A 136 24.43 34.25 6.74
N ARG A 137 24.86 34.21 8.00
CA ARG A 137 24.62 35.29 8.97
C ARG A 137 25.18 36.60 8.39
N THR A 138 24.30 37.53 8.04
CA THR A 138 24.66 38.94 7.93
C THR A 138 24.37 39.60 9.27
N ASP A 139 25.47 39.91 9.94
CA ASP A 139 25.55 40.87 11.03
C ASP A 139 25.00 42.22 10.55
N PHE A 140 24.02 42.77 11.26
CA PHE A 140 23.70 44.19 11.18
C PHE A 140 23.84 44.76 12.59
N GLY A 141 24.99 45.40 12.80
CA GLY A 141 25.27 46.16 14.01
C GLY A 141 24.24 47.26 14.22
N ARG A 142 23.72 47.34 15.44
CA ARG A 142 23.30 48.60 16.03
C ARG A 142 24.55 49.34 16.50
N SER A 143 24.69 50.59 16.12
CA SER A 143 24.55 51.72 17.06
C SER A 143 24.95 53.02 16.35
N LEU A 144 24.02 53.98 16.35
CA LEU A 144 24.32 55.41 16.52
C LEU A 144 24.33 55.67 18.03
#